data_AF-A0A0Q8QHA8-F1
#
_entry.id   AF-A0A0Q8QHA8-F1
#
_cell.length_a   1.000
_cell.length_b   1.000
_cell.length_c   1.000
_cell.angle_alpha   90.00
_cell.angle_beta   90.00
_cell.angle_gamma   90.00
#
_symmetry.space_group_name_H-M   'P 1'
#
loop_
_entity.id
_entity.type
_entity.pdbx_description
1 polymer ?
#
loop_
_entity_poly.entity_id
_entity_poly.type
_entity_poly.pdbx_seq_one_letter_code
_entity_poly.pdbx_strand_id
1 'polypeptide(L)' 'MSALPVVAKVLNVSLDELFGTECHLGRGKRGPASQLERNIERISELPKQKQRFVMEMLEAVLTQANA' A
#
# COMPACT_ATOMS: atom_id res chain seq x y z
N MET A 1 -2.70 25.32 25.13
CA MET A 1 -2.30 24.10 24.38
C MET A 1 -3.53 23.53 23.72
N SER A 2 -3.45 23.11 22.46
CA SER A 2 -4.60 22.55 21.73
C SER A 2 -4.82 21.08 22.09
N ALA A 3 -6.08 20.67 22.26
CA ALA A 3 -6.47 19.28 22.52
C ALA A 3 -6.50 18.40 21.26
N LEU A 4 -6.46 19.01 20.07
CA LEU A 4 -6.61 18.31 18.78
C LEU A 4 -5.61 17.16 18.56
N PRO A 5 -4.29 17.32 18.82
CA PRO A 5 -3.35 16.21 18.66
C PRO A 5 -3.61 15.04 19.62
N VAL A 6 -4.16 15.31 20.80
CA VAL A 6 -4.51 14.29 21.79
C VAL A 6 -5.70 13.47 21.32
N VAL A 7 -6.72 14.15 20.79
CA VAL A 7 -7.93 13.50 20.26
C VAL A 7 -7.59 12.60 19.07
N ALA A 8 -6.80 13.08 18.11
CA ALA A 8 -6.36 12.27 16.97
C ALA A 8 -5.60 11.01 17.40
N LYS A 9 -4.74 11.13 18.41
CA LYS A 9 -4.00 10.00 18.99
C LYS A 9 -4.91 8.98 19.69
N VAL A 10 -5.91 9.44 20.45
CA VAL A 10 -6.87 8.57 21.15
C VAL A 10 -7.74 7.79 20.14
N LEU A 11 -8.16 8.43 19.06
CA LEU A 11 -8.99 7.81 18.03
C LEU A 11 -8.17 7.00 17.01
N ASN A 12 -6.84 7.08 17.05
CA ASN A 12 -5.92 6.50 16.08
C ASN A 12 -6.28 6.86 14.62
N VAL A 13 -6.55 8.13 14.41
CA VAL A 13 -6.77 8.72 13.08
C VAL A 13 -5.70 9.76 12.80
N SER A 14 -5.45 10.05 11.53
CA SER A 14 -4.62 11.20 11.16
C SER A 14 -5.36 12.52 11.41
N LEU A 15 -4.66 13.65 11.48
CA LEU A 15 -5.34 14.95 11.54
C LEU A 15 -6.14 15.21 10.26
N ASP A 16 -5.64 14.79 9.10
CA ASP A 16 -6.36 14.94 7.83
C ASP A 16 -7.66 14.12 7.81
N GLU A 17 -7.65 12.92 8.37
CA GLU A 17 -8.85 12.10 8.58
C GLU A 17 -9.80 12.75 9.58
N LEU A 18 -9.28 13.33 10.67
CA LEU A 18 -10.09 14.07 11.66
C LEU A 18 -10.75 15.33 11.06
N PHE A 19 -10.08 16.00 10.12
CA PHE A 19 -10.60 17.17 9.42
C PHE A 19 -11.39 16.83 8.15
N GLY A 20 -11.52 15.55 7.79
CA GLY A 20 -12.18 15.11 6.57
C GLY A 20 -11.49 15.57 5.28
N THR A 21 -10.19 15.90 5.35
CA THR A 21 -9.34 16.30 4.23
C THR A 21 -8.58 15.14 3.60
N GLU A 22 -8.83 13.91 4.06
CA GLU A 22 -8.23 12.70 3.52
C GLU A 22 -8.64 12.47 2.06
N CYS A 23 -7.72 12.72 1.13
CA CYS A 23 -7.72 12.04 -0.16
C CYS A 23 -7.63 10.54 0.12
N HIS A 24 -8.67 9.76 -0.22
CA HIS A 24 -8.76 8.31 -0.03
C HIS A 24 -7.73 7.49 -0.84
N LEU A 25 -6.43 7.81 -0.77
CA LEU A 25 -5.35 7.13 -1.47
C LEU A 25 -4.54 6.19 -0.57
N GLY A 26 -4.81 6.15 0.73
CA GLY A 26 -3.94 5.44 1.67
C GLY A 26 -4.65 5.00 2.93
N ARG A 27 -5.67 4.15 2.81
CA ARG A 27 -6.13 3.32 3.94
C ARG A 27 -5.03 2.29 4.23
N GLY A 28 -3.94 2.74 4.84
CA GLY A 28 -2.76 1.98 5.27
C GLY A 28 -3.08 1.12 6.49
N LYS A 29 -3.93 0.13 6.24
CA LYS A 29 -4.34 -1.03 7.03
C LYS A 29 -3.57 -1.27 8.34
N ARG A 30 -4.28 -1.12 9.46
CA ARG A 30 -4.00 -1.94 10.66
C ARG A 30 -4.21 -3.42 10.27
N GLY A 31 -3.15 -4.21 10.34
CA GLY A 31 -3.15 -5.65 10.04
C GLY A 31 -1.77 -6.12 9.56
N PRO A 32 -1.51 -7.44 9.53
CA PRO A 32 -0.30 -7.96 8.90
C PRO A 32 -0.27 -7.55 7.42
N ALA A 33 0.93 -7.36 6.86
CA ALA A 33 1.15 -6.93 5.48
C ALA A 33 0.19 -7.64 4.50
N SER A 34 -0.30 -6.93 3.50
CA SER A 34 -1.16 -7.55 2.49
C SER A 34 -0.42 -8.68 1.77
N GLN A 35 -1.17 -9.66 1.22
CA GLN A 35 -0.54 -10.73 0.44
C GLN A 35 0.26 -10.17 -0.74
N LEU A 36 -0.19 -9.04 -1.32
CA LEU A 36 0.49 -8.36 -2.42
C LEU A 36 1.84 -7.78 -1.96
N GLU A 37 1.89 -7.08 -0.84
CA GLU A 37 3.16 -6.55 -0.29
C GLU A 37 4.16 -7.67 0.00
N ARG A 38 3.73 -8.75 0.65
CA ARG A 38 4.59 -9.93 0.89
C ARG A 38 5.10 -10.57 -0.40
N ASN A 39 4.29 -10.58 -1.45
CA ASN A 39 4.69 -11.13 -2.74
C ASN A 39 5.70 -10.22 -3.43
N ILE A 40 5.56 -8.90 -3.33
CA ILE A 40 6.53 -7.91 -3.84
C ILE A 40 7.88 -8.08 -3.12
N GLU A 41 7.87 -8.20 -1.79
CA GLU A 41 9.08 -8.46 -1.00
C GLU A 41 9.79 -9.73 -1.45
N ARG A 42 9.05 -10.85 -1.58
CA ARG A 42 9.61 -12.12 -2.06
C ARG A 42 10.19 -12.00 -3.48
N ILE A 43 9.54 -11.26 -4.38
CA ILE A 43 10.06 -11.02 -5.74
C ILE A 43 11.36 -10.22 -5.68
N SER A 44 11.48 -9.25 -4.77
CA SER A 44 12.67 -8.41 -4.62
C SER A 44 13.91 -9.19 -4.19
N GLU A 45 13.73 -10.30 -3.48
CA GLU A 45 14.80 -11.21 -3.03
C GLU A 45 15.27 -12.18 -4.13
N LEU A 46 14.54 -12.29 -5.25
CA LEU A 46 14.91 -13.21 -6.33
C LEU A 46 16.12 -12.71 -7.14
N PRO A 47 16.91 -13.61 -7.77
CA PRO A 47 17.91 -13.24 -8.76
C PRO A 47 17.34 -12.40 -9.91
N LYS A 48 18.14 -11.47 -10.45
CA LYS A 48 17.72 -10.50 -11.49
C LYS A 48 17.04 -11.13 -12.70
N GLN A 49 17.51 -12.29 -13.14
CA GLN A 49 16.89 -13.02 -14.25
C GLN A 49 15.46 -13.46 -13.94
N LYS A 50 15.20 -13.94 -12.71
CA LYS A 50 13.85 -14.32 -12.26
C LYS A 50 12.95 -13.11 -12.04
N GLN A 51 13.50 -11.99 -11.55
CA GLN A 51 12.76 -10.73 -11.45
C GLN A 51 12.27 -10.28 -12.84
N ARG A 52 13.14 -10.34 -13.86
CA ARG A 52 12.80 -9.96 -15.23
C ARG A 52 11.66 -10.80 -15.79
N PHE A 53 11.72 -12.11 -15.62
CA PHE A 53 10.66 -13.02 -16.04
C PHE A 53 9.30 -12.67 -15.41
N VAL A 54 9.27 -12.39 -14.10
CA VAL A 54 8.02 -12.01 -13.41
C VAL A 54 7.47 -10.70 -13.96
N MET A 55 8.32 -9.70 -14.24
CA MET A 55 7.89 -8.44 -14.84
C MET A 55 7.28 -8.62 -16.23
N GLU A 56 7.90 -9.45 -17.08
CA GLU A 56 7.40 -9.75 -18.43
C GLU A 56 6.02 -10.45 -18.39
N MET A 57 5.85 -11.39 -17.45
CA MET A 57 4.55 -12.04 -17.23
C MET A 57 3.47 -11.06 -16.75
N LEU A 58 3.80 -10.19 -15.79
CA LEU A 58 2.87 -9.17 -15.29
C LEU A 58 2.45 -8.21 -16.40
N GLU A 59 3.38 -7.77 -17.22
CA GLU A 59 3.10 -6.89 -18.36
C GLU A 59 2.13 -7.54 -19.36
N ALA A 60 2.33 -8.82 -19.67
CA ALA A 60 1.44 -9.57 -20.56
C ALA A 60 0.00 -9.66 -20.01
N VAL A 61 -0.14 -9.92 -18.71
CA VAL A 61 -1.46 -9.98 -18.06
C VAL A 61 -2.12 -8.60 -18.00
N LEU A 62 -1.37 -7.55 -17.68
CA LEU A 62 -1.90 -6.18 -17.66
C LEU A 62 -2.35 -5.71 -19.05
N THR A 63 -1.59 -6.06 -20.09
CA THR A 63 -1.97 -5.80 -21.48
C THR A 63 -3.27 -6.54 -21.84
N GLN A 64 -3.41 -7.80 -21.44
CA GLN A 64 -4.64 -8.57 -21.65
C GLN A 64 -5.84 -8.03 -20.87
N ALA A 65 -5.65 -7.49 -19.67
CA ALA A 65 -6.74 -6.93 -18.86
C ALA A 65 -7.24 -5.56 -19.36
N ASN A 66 -6.38 -4.81 -20.06
CA ASN A 66 -6.71 -3.52 -20.66
C ASN A 66 -7.19 -3.61 -22.12
N ALA A 67 -7.24 -4.82 -22.69
CA ALA A 67 -7.74 -5.13 -24.03
C ALA A 67 -9.21 -5.58 -23.98
#